data_AF-A0A5J4J7A3-F1
#
_entry.id   AF-A0A5J4J7A3-F1
#
_cell.length_a   1.000
_cell.length_b   1.000
_cell.length_c   1.000
_cell.angle_alpha   90.00
_cell.angle_beta   90.00
_cell.angle_gamma   90.00
#
_symmetry.space_group_name_H-M   'P 1'
#
loop_
_entity.id
_entity.type
_entity.pdbx_description
1 polymer ?
#
loop_
_entity_poly.entity_id
_entity_poly.type
_entity_poly.pdbx_seq_one_letter_code
_entity_poly.pdbx_strand_id
1 'polypeptide(L)'
;MPKTTTKRSLKDILRELIELILDSMNKRKRTWHQHVVPYEDDWAVRREGNKRITSKHRKQSTAINKAKTIARKHKADVIVHRADGTIRDRINYD
;
A
#
# COMPACT_ATOMS: atom_id res chain seq x y z
N MET A 1 39.19 -12.03 17.15
CA MET A 1 39.13 -10.66 17.70
C MET A 1 37.73 -10.44 18.29
N PRO A 2 37.57 -10.20 19.60
CA PRO A 2 36.27 -9.87 20.16
C PRO A 2 35.90 -8.44 19.78
N LYS A 3 34.71 -8.24 19.19
CA LYS A 3 34.20 -6.91 18.85
C LYS A 3 33.89 -6.17 20.15
N THR A 4 34.49 -5.01 20.34
CA THR A 4 34.30 -4.13 21.49
C THR A 4 32.82 -3.74 21.61
N THR A 5 32.20 -4.12 22.73
CA THR A 5 30.81 -3.77 23.06
C THR A 5 30.75 -2.29 23.48
N THR A 6 30.30 -1.42 22.58
CA THR A 6 30.05 -0.01 22.87
C THR A 6 28.99 0.10 23.98
N LYS A 7 29.32 0.77 25.11
CA LYS A 7 28.36 1.05 26.19
C LYS A 7 27.28 2.01 25.67
N ARG A 8 26.09 1.51 25.34
CA ARG A 8 24.92 2.33 25.00
C ARG A 8 24.31 2.91 26.27
N SER A 9 24.01 4.20 26.26
CA SER A 9 23.35 4.87 27.38
C SER A 9 21.88 4.47 27.45
N LEU A 10 21.30 4.40 28.66
CA LEU A 10 19.86 4.18 28.83
C LEU A 10 19.02 5.22 28.09
N LYS A 11 19.56 6.44 27.91
CA LYS A 11 18.93 7.50 27.11
C LYS A 11 18.88 7.17 25.62
N ASP A 12 19.90 6.49 25.10
CA ASP A 12 19.96 6.09 23.69
C ASP A 12 18.97 4.96 23.42
N ILE A 13 18.86 4.01 24.34
CA ILE A 13 17.88 2.92 24.28
C ILE A 13 16.45 3.49 24.39
N LEU A 14 16.23 4.45 25.29
CA LEU A 14 14.93 5.10 25.43
C LEU A 14 14.57 5.91 24.19
N ARG A 15 15.53 6.62 23.60
CA ARG A 15 15.34 7.36 22.36
C ARG A 15 15.02 6.42 21.19
N GLU A 16 15.78 5.34 21.04
CA GLU A 16 15.56 4.30 20.02
C GLU A 16 14.16 3.69 20.18
N LEU A 17 13.74 3.41 21.41
CA LEU A 17 12.39 2.92 21.71
C LEU A 17 11.28 3.94 21.39
N ILE A 18 11.48 5.21 21.72
CA ILE A 18 10.51 6.28 21.42
C ILE A 18 10.41 6.52 19.91
N GLU A 19 11.53 6.54 19.19
CA GLU A 19 11.56 6.70 17.73
C GLU A 19 10.82 5.55 17.04
N LEU A 20 11.01 4.31 17.50
CA LEU A 20 10.26 3.14 17.01
C LEU A 20 8.74 3.26 17.28
N ILE A 21 8.35 3.73 18.46
CA ILE A 21 6.94 3.93 18.81
C ILE A 21 6.32 5.04 17.94
N LEU A 22 7.02 6.16 17.77
CA LEU A 22 6.54 7.31 17.01
C LEU A 22 6.41 7.00 15.51
N ASP A 23 7.36 6.28 14.93
CA ASP A 23 7.27 5.82 13.55
C ASP A 23 6.06 4.87 13.35
N SER A 24 5.78 4.03 14.35
CA SER A 24 4.57 3.18 14.35
C SER A 24 3.25 3.97 14.38
N MET A 25 3.28 5.20 14.91
CA MET A 25 2.11 6.08 15.00
C MET A 25 1.85 6.88 13.71
N ASN A 26 2.77 6.86 12.74
CA ASN A 26 2.64 7.61 11.50
C ASN A 26 1.64 6.95 10.53
N LYS A 27 0.35 7.00 10.86
CA LYS A 27 -0.75 6.50 10.01
C LYS A 27 -0.96 7.44 8.83
N ARG A 28 -0.48 7.03 7.65
CA ARG A 28 -0.77 7.73 6.38
C ARG A 28 -2.28 7.99 6.24
N LYS A 29 -2.65 9.18 5.76
CA LYS A 29 -4.05 9.55 5.48
C LYS A 29 -4.69 8.48 4.59
N ARG A 30 -5.80 7.91 5.04
CA ARG A 30 -6.55 6.90 4.28
C ARG A 30 -7.16 7.55 3.03
N THR A 31 -6.82 7.02 1.86
CA THR A 31 -7.38 7.47 0.58
C THR A 31 -8.35 6.42 0.03
N TRP A 32 -9.11 6.81 -0.99
CA TRP A 32 -10.02 5.93 -1.73
C TRP A 32 -9.48 5.51 -3.10
N HIS A 33 -8.19 5.74 -3.36
CA HIS A 33 -7.58 5.31 -4.61
C HIS A 33 -7.64 3.79 -4.74
N GLN A 34 -7.95 3.33 -5.95
CA GLN A 34 -8.16 1.92 -6.23
C GLN A 34 -6.99 1.39 -7.05
N HIS A 35 -6.36 0.33 -6.57
CA HIS A 35 -5.28 -0.36 -7.26
C HIS A 35 -5.81 -1.61 -7.93
N VAL A 36 -5.47 -1.79 -9.20
CA VAL A 36 -5.63 -3.06 -9.90
C VAL A 36 -4.27 -3.75 -9.89
N VAL A 37 -4.15 -4.83 -9.12
CA VAL A 37 -2.89 -5.55 -8.86
C VAL A 37 -2.97 -7.01 -9.29
N PRO A 38 -1.86 -7.65 -9.70
CA PRO A 38 -1.82 -9.10 -9.88
C PRO A 38 -2.07 -9.82 -8.55
N TYR A 39 -2.79 -10.94 -8.58
CA TYR A 39 -3.15 -11.73 -7.40
C TYR A 39 -3.43 -13.20 -7.78
N GLU A 40 -2.57 -14.14 -7.36
CA GLU A 40 -2.75 -15.60 -7.53
C GLU A 40 -3.23 -15.98 -8.95
N ASP A 41 -2.46 -15.65 -9.98
CA ASP A 41 -2.76 -15.85 -11.41
C ASP A 41 -3.94 -15.04 -11.98
N ASP A 42 -4.59 -14.24 -11.13
CA ASP A 42 -5.72 -13.38 -11.45
C ASP A 42 -5.37 -11.90 -11.19
N TRP A 43 -6.41 -11.06 -11.19
CA TRP A 43 -6.33 -9.63 -10.91
C TRP A 43 -7.23 -9.27 -9.73
N ALA A 44 -6.74 -8.40 -8.85
CA ALA A 44 -7.51 -7.93 -7.71
C ALA A 44 -7.64 -6.40 -7.70
N VAL A 45 -8.78 -5.94 -7.21
CA VAL A 45 -8.97 -4.54 -6.82
C VAL A 45 -8.64 -4.41 -5.35
N ARG A 46 -7.80 -3.44 -4.98
CA ARG A 46 -7.41 -3.15 -3.61
C ARG A 46 -7.38 -1.65 -3.38
N ARG A 47 -8.05 -1.17 -2.34
CA ARG A 47 -7.93 0.23 -1.93
C ARG A 47 -6.53 0.51 -1.38
N GLU A 48 -5.98 1.66 -1.70
CA GLU A 48 -4.73 2.18 -1.15
C GLU A 48 -4.70 2.07 0.39
N GLY A 49 -3.57 1.61 0.92
CA GLY A 49 -3.36 1.33 2.34
C GLY A 49 -4.17 0.16 2.94
N ASN A 50 -4.98 -0.57 2.17
CA ASN A 50 -5.73 -1.71 2.69
C ASN A 50 -4.92 -3.02 2.63
N LYS A 51 -4.97 -3.84 3.69
CA LYS A 51 -4.32 -5.15 3.73
C LYS A 51 -5.08 -6.22 2.92
N ARG A 52 -6.40 -6.09 2.85
CA ARG A 52 -7.29 -7.05 2.17
C ARG A 52 -7.66 -6.54 0.77
N ILE A 53 -7.78 -7.47 -0.17
CA ILE A 53 -8.36 -7.18 -1.49
C ILE A 53 -9.85 -6.89 -1.36
N THR A 54 -10.37 -6.03 -2.22
CA THR A 54 -11.79 -5.69 -2.31
C THR A 54 -12.55 -6.68 -3.19
N SER A 55 -11.91 -7.18 -4.25
CA SER A 55 -12.50 -8.18 -5.16
C SER A 55 -11.43 -8.84 -6.02
N LYS A 56 -11.62 -10.12 -6.38
CA LYS A 56 -10.79 -10.91 -7.31
C LYS A 56 -11.51 -11.04 -8.66
N HIS A 57 -10.75 -11.04 -9.74
CA HIS A 57 -11.22 -11.05 -11.12
C HIS A 57 -10.25 -11.82 -12.01
N ARG A 58 -10.77 -12.63 -12.93
CA ARG A 58 -9.94 -13.39 -13.87
C ARG A 58 -9.15 -12.52 -14.87
N LYS A 59 -9.70 -11.36 -15.24
CA LYS A 59 -9.11 -10.47 -16.24
C LYS A 59 -8.81 -9.10 -15.65
N GLN A 60 -7.68 -8.52 -16.08
CA GLN A 60 -7.30 -7.15 -15.70
C GLN A 60 -8.37 -6.14 -16.09
N SER A 61 -8.96 -6.27 -17.28
CA SER A 61 -10.01 -5.38 -17.77
C SER A 61 -11.24 -5.38 -16.86
N THR A 62 -11.65 -6.54 -16.36
CA THR A 62 -12.77 -6.66 -15.41
C THR A 62 -12.44 -5.98 -14.07
N ALA A 63 -11.22 -6.18 -13.57
CA ALA A 63 -10.76 -5.49 -12.37
C ALA A 63 -10.71 -3.96 -12.55
N ILE A 64 -10.24 -3.48 -13.71
CA ILE A 64 -10.24 -2.05 -14.06
C ILE A 64 -11.65 -1.47 -14.06
N ASN A 65 -12.62 -2.17 -14.66
CA ASN A 65 -14.00 -1.72 -14.68
C ASN A 65 -14.58 -1.60 -13.25
N LYS A 66 -14.32 -2.60 -12.40
CA LYS A 66 -14.73 -2.54 -10.99
C LYS A 66 -14.04 -1.41 -10.23
N ALA A 67 -12.75 -1.19 -10.45
CA ALA A 67 -11.98 -0.12 -9.84
C ALA A 67 -12.53 1.26 -10.25
N LYS A 68 -12.84 1.48 -11.54
CA LYS A 68 -13.46 2.71 -12.05
C LYS A 68 -14.80 3.02 -11.37
N THR A 69 -15.66 2.03 -11.17
CA THR A 69 -16.94 2.22 -10.48
C THR A 69 -16.73 2.73 -9.05
N ILE A 70 -15.78 2.17 -8.31
CA ILE A 70 -15.48 2.57 -6.93
C ILE A 70 -14.81 3.95 -6.91
N ALA A 71 -13.81 4.14 -7.75
CA ALA A 71 -13.08 5.40 -7.93
C ALA A 71 -14.01 6.59 -8.20
N ARG A 72 -14.93 6.46 -9.15
CA ARG A 72 -15.93 7.52 -9.47
C ARG A 72 -16.83 7.85 -8.30
N LYS A 73 -17.24 6.85 -7.51
CA LYS A 73 -18.07 7.08 -6.31
C LYS A 73 -17.35 7.90 -5.25
N HIS A 74 -16.02 7.79 -5.18
CA HIS A 74 -15.21 8.37 -4.12
C HIS A 74 -14.31 9.53 -4.58
N LYS A 75 -14.42 9.97 -5.85
CA LYS A 75 -13.53 10.98 -6.46
C LYS A 75 -12.06 10.65 -6.22
N ALA A 76 -11.65 9.48 -6.68
CA ALA A 76 -10.33 8.96 -6.39
C ALA A 76 -9.74 8.23 -7.60
N ASP A 77 -8.43 8.35 -7.79
CA ASP A 77 -7.70 7.68 -8.87
C ASP A 77 -7.85 6.15 -8.91
N VAL A 78 -7.70 5.61 -10.13
CA VAL A 78 -7.39 4.21 -10.39
C VAL A 78 -5.93 4.08 -10.80
N ILE A 79 -5.19 3.22 -10.11
CA ILE A 79 -3.80 2.86 -10.43
C ILE A 79 -3.78 1.44 -10.97
N VAL A 80 -3.30 1.25 -12.19
CA VAL A 80 -3.26 -0.06 -12.84
C VAL A 80 -1.83 -0.57 -12.85
N HIS A 81 -1.60 -1.73 -12.26
CA HIS A 81 -0.29 -2.39 -12.25
C HIS A 81 -0.18 -3.39 -13.41
N ARG A 82 1.05 -3.68 -13.85
CA ARG A 82 1.40 -4.82 -14.71
C ARG A 82 1.54 -6.10 -13.87
N ALA A 83 1.73 -7.24 -14.54
CA ALA A 83 1.97 -8.53 -13.88
C ALA A 83 3.25 -8.54 -13.03
N ASP A 84 4.25 -7.74 -13.39
CA ASP A 84 5.48 -7.52 -12.63
C ASP A 84 5.31 -6.56 -11.43
N GLY A 85 4.10 -6.03 -11.20
CA GLY A 85 3.79 -5.10 -10.13
C GLY A 85 4.11 -3.62 -10.45
N THR A 86 4.76 -3.30 -11.56
CA THR A 86 5.01 -1.91 -11.98
C THR A 86 3.73 -1.19 -12.37
N ILE A 87 3.69 0.14 -12.28
CA ILE A 87 2.52 0.91 -12.71
C ILE A 87 2.48 0.97 -14.24
N ARG A 88 1.38 0.47 -14.81
CA ARG A 88 1.06 0.56 -16.25
C ARG A 88 0.42 1.89 -16.59
N ASP A 89 -0.54 2.33 -15.77
CA ASP A 89 -1.48 3.39 -16.13
C ASP A 89 -2.13 4.00 -14.88
N ARG A 90 -2.61 5.25 -15.00
CA ARG A 90 -3.34 5.98 -13.95
C ARG A 90 -4.52 6.72 -14.56
N ILE A 91 -5.70 6.54 -13.98
CA ILE A 91 -6.93 7.19 -14.40
C ILE A 91 -7.40 8.10 -13.27
N ASN A 92 -7.42 9.40 -13.52
CA ASN A 92 -7.77 10.42 -12.53
C ASN A 92 -9.30 10.63 -12.48
N TYR A 93 -9.84 10.74 -11.27
CA TYR A 93 -11.24 11.07 -10.98
C TYR A 93 -11.42 12.09 -9.83
N ASP A 94 -10.31 12.60 -9.29
CA ASP A 94 -10.29 13.63 -8.23
C ASP A 94 -10.47 15.04 -8.85
#